data_AF-A0A315EAZ6-F1
#
_entry.id   AF-A0A315EAZ6-F1
#
_cell.length_a   1.000
_cell.length_b   1.000
_cell.length_c   1.000
_cell.angle_alpha   90.00
_cell.angle_beta   90.00
_cell.angle_gamma   90.00
#
_symmetry.space_group_name_H-M   'P 1'
#
loop_
_entity.id
_entity.type
_entity.pdbx_description
1 polymer ?
#
loop_
_entity_poly.entity_id
_entity_poly.type
_entity_poly.pdbx_seq_one_letter_code
_entity_poly.pdbx_strand_id
1 'polypeptide(L)'
;MDDLVHQAMAKWPNVPDCYGWLGLDARGDWYMRDDQAQALGSFTQSKGSRLAHEKLIAFIGRNYESDKQGHWFFQNGPQRVYVELEATPWVWRLQPDGSIQSHTGAIARMQRCIVDEHGRLYLDTEQGFGLVHTQDVLQAADLIESGLWVPQEVPASELPMRFGYVRSPQQANGLK
;
A
#
# COMPACT_ATOMS: atom_id res chain seq x y z
N MET A 1 -6.15 4.81 -13.75
CA MET A 1 -7.60 4.72 -13.55
C MET A 1 -8.26 4.31 -14.86
N ASP A 2 -9.17 3.33 -14.81
CA ASP A 2 -9.85 2.78 -16.01
C ASP A 2 -10.92 3.76 -16.54
N ASP A 3 -11.18 3.77 -17.86
CA ASP A 3 -12.14 4.68 -18.51
C ASP A 3 -13.57 4.57 -17.94
N LEU A 4 -13.99 3.37 -17.56
CA LEU A 4 -15.29 3.12 -16.94
C LEU A 4 -15.43 3.86 -15.60
N VAL A 5 -14.34 4.00 -14.86
CA VAL A 5 -14.31 4.73 -13.58
C VAL A 5 -14.49 6.23 -13.84
N HIS A 6 -13.76 6.79 -14.81
CA HIS A 6 -13.92 8.18 -15.22
C HIS A 6 -15.36 8.51 -15.67
N GLN A 7 -15.99 7.63 -16.44
CA GLN A 7 -17.39 7.81 -16.86
C GLN A 7 -18.36 7.80 -15.68
N ALA A 8 -18.13 6.92 -14.69
CA ALA A 8 -18.98 6.82 -13.52
C ALA A 8 -18.87 8.06 -12.60
N MET A 9 -17.65 8.60 -12.43
CA MET A 9 -17.39 9.84 -11.68
C MET A 9 -18.14 11.04 -12.28
N ALA A 10 -18.17 11.16 -13.61
CA ALA A 10 -18.90 12.25 -14.29
C ALA A 10 -20.42 12.15 -14.09
N LYS A 11 -20.97 10.93 -13.97
CA LYS A 11 -22.40 10.70 -13.82
C LYS A 11 -22.91 10.94 -12.39
N TRP A 12 -22.09 10.64 -11.38
CA TRP A 12 -22.48 10.72 -9.96
C TRP A 12 -21.35 11.35 -9.12
N PRO A 13 -21.19 12.68 -9.12
CA PRO A 13 -20.02 13.30 -8.52
C PRO A 13 -19.98 13.25 -6.97
N ASN A 14 -21.12 13.00 -6.32
CA ASN A 14 -21.28 13.16 -4.87
C ASN A 14 -21.61 11.83 -4.16
N VAL A 15 -20.81 10.79 -4.39
CA VAL A 15 -20.94 9.51 -3.66
C VAL A 15 -20.03 9.55 -2.41
N PRO A 16 -20.55 9.29 -1.20
CA PRO A 16 -19.75 9.31 0.01
C PRO A 16 -18.58 8.32 -0.06
N ASP A 17 -17.42 8.76 0.41
CA ASP A 17 -16.24 7.92 0.51
C ASP A 17 -16.44 6.79 1.54
N CYS A 18 -15.79 5.65 1.29
CA CYS A 18 -15.84 4.47 2.12
C CYS A 18 -14.52 4.30 2.88
N TYR A 19 -14.60 4.06 4.19
CA TYR A 19 -13.45 3.92 5.08
C TYR A 19 -13.51 2.59 5.85
N GLY A 20 -12.34 2.04 6.18
CA GLY A 20 -12.24 0.88 7.07
C GLY A 20 -12.53 -0.49 6.44
N TRP A 21 -13.20 -0.55 5.29
CA TRP A 21 -13.66 -1.80 4.65
C TRP A 21 -12.60 -2.56 3.85
N LEU A 22 -11.52 -1.89 3.43
CA LEU A 22 -10.44 -2.50 2.65
C LEU A 22 -9.11 -2.31 3.41
N GLY A 23 -8.33 -3.38 3.51
CA GLY A 23 -6.97 -3.36 4.04
C GLY A 23 -5.94 -3.90 3.06
N LEU A 24 -4.71 -3.40 3.15
CA LEU A 24 -3.53 -3.89 2.44
C LEU A 24 -2.47 -4.30 3.45
N ASP A 25 -2.14 -5.58 3.42
CA ASP A 25 -1.25 -6.20 4.37
C ASP A 25 0.25 -6.05 3.96
N ALA A 26 1.16 -6.35 4.88
CA ALA A 26 2.61 -6.21 4.64
C ALA A 26 3.19 -7.18 3.59
N ARG A 27 2.39 -8.12 3.07
CA ARG A 27 2.74 -9.03 1.99
C ARG A 27 2.16 -8.59 0.64
N GLY A 28 1.36 -7.54 0.63
CA GLY A 28 0.68 -7.05 -0.56
C GLY A 28 -0.66 -7.75 -0.83
N ASP A 29 -1.18 -8.49 0.15
CA ASP A 29 -2.49 -9.13 0.05
C ASP A 29 -3.59 -8.15 0.46
N TRP A 30 -4.69 -8.15 -0.30
CA TRP A 30 -5.86 -7.34 -0.01
C TRP A 30 -6.83 -8.06 0.93
N TYR A 31 -7.47 -7.31 1.83
CA TYR A 31 -8.40 -7.84 2.82
C TYR A 31 -9.70 -7.03 2.88
N MET A 32 -10.82 -7.73 2.91
CA MET A 32 -12.13 -7.13 3.24
C MET A 32 -12.36 -7.18 4.75
N ARG A 33 -12.83 -6.05 5.29
CA ARG A 33 -13.10 -5.86 6.71
C ARG A 33 -14.58 -5.53 6.92
N ASP A 34 -15.37 -6.55 7.22
CA ASP A 34 -16.77 -6.36 7.59
C ASP A 34 -16.94 -5.72 8.97
N ASP A 35 -18.17 -5.40 9.36
CA ASP A 35 -18.46 -4.76 10.64
C ASP A 35 -17.95 -5.57 11.84
N GLN A 36 -17.95 -6.91 11.75
CA GLN A 36 -17.41 -7.77 12.80
C GLN A 36 -15.90 -7.63 12.91
N ALA A 37 -15.19 -7.69 11.78
CA ALA A 37 -13.74 -7.51 11.75
C ALA A 37 -13.33 -6.11 12.26
N GLN A 38 -14.09 -5.07 11.91
CA GLN A 38 -13.85 -3.70 12.37
C GLN A 38 -14.13 -3.53 13.88
N ALA A 39 -15.17 -4.19 14.40
CA ALA A 39 -15.48 -4.17 15.84
C ALA A 39 -14.39 -4.82 16.70
N LEU A 40 -13.57 -5.71 16.12
CA LEU A 40 -12.44 -6.37 16.80
C LEU A 40 -11.16 -5.52 16.84
N GLY A 41 -11.15 -4.34 16.21
CA GLY A 41 -10.05 -3.37 16.32
C GLY A 41 -9.54 -2.86 14.99
N SER A 42 -8.35 -2.26 15.01
CA SER A 42 -7.65 -1.76 13.82
C SER A 42 -7.24 -2.88 12.88
N PHE A 43 -6.84 -2.54 11.65
CA PHE A 43 -6.45 -3.54 10.66
C PHE A 43 -5.28 -4.43 11.10
N THR A 44 -4.34 -3.90 11.89
CA THR A 44 -3.23 -4.69 12.46
C THR A 44 -3.67 -5.64 13.57
N GLN A 45 -4.83 -5.41 14.19
CA GLN A 45 -5.41 -6.27 15.23
C GLN A 45 -6.37 -7.31 14.63
N SER A 46 -7.15 -6.92 13.62
CA SER A 46 -8.12 -7.75 12.94
C SER A 46 -8.14 -7.44 11.44
N LYS A 47 -7.55 -8.35 10.65
CA LYS A 47 -7.42 -8.19 9.20
C LYS A 47 -8.72 -8.42 8.43
N GLY A 48 -9.68 -9.17 8.98
CA GLY A 48 -10.85 -9.63 8.24
C GLY A 48 -10.50 -10.77 7.27
N SER A 49 -11.17 -10.80 6.11
CA SER A 49 -11.04 -11.89 5.13
C SER A 49 -10.18 -11.50 3.94
N ARG A 50 -9.17 -12.33 3.62
CA ARG A 50 -8.32 -12.12 2.45
C ARG A 50 -9.13 -12.22 1.16
N LEU A 51 -8.98 -11.25 0.27
CA LEU A 51 -9.55 -11.31 -1.08
C LEU A 51 -8.82 -12.36 -1.91
N ALA A 52 -9.56 -13.25 -2.56
CA ALA A 52 -9.03 -14.27 -3.48
C ALA A 52 -9.51 -14.07 -4.93
N HIS A 53 -10.46 -13.15 -5.17
CA HIS A 53 -11.06 -12.98 -6.49
C HIS A 53 -10.14 -12.15 -7.41
N GLU A 54 -9.34 -12.82 -8.22
CA GLU A 54 -8.27 -12.22 -9.05
C GLU A 54 -8.71 -11.01 -9.88
N LYS A 55 -9.88 -11.09 -10.55
CA LYS A 55 -10.39 -9.96 -11.35
C LYS A 55 -10.67 -8.71 -10.52
N LEU A 56 -11.10 -8.90 -9.27
CA LEU A 56 -11.36 -7.79 -8.35
C LEU A 56 -10.05 -7.21 -7.84
N ILE A 57 -9.09 -8.06 -7.48
CA ILE A 57 -7.74 -7.63 -7.07
C ILE A 57 -7.07 -6.82 -8.19
N ALA A 58 -7.13 -7.31 -9.43
CA ALA A 58 -6.59 -6.59 -10.58
C ALA A 58 -7.31 -5.26 -10.82
N PHE A 59 -8.63 -5.21 -10.60
CA PHE A 59 -9.40 -3.97 -10.70
C PHE A 59 -9.02 -2.95 -9.61
N ILE A 60 -8.85 -3.40 -8.36
CA ILE A 60 -8.35 -2.57 -7.26
C ILE A 60 -6.98 -2.00 -7.64
N GLY A 61 -6.04 -2.85 -8.05
CA GLY A 61 -4.67 -2.43 -8.36
C GLY A 61 -4.55 -1.40 -9.48
N ARG A 62 -5.36 -1.48 -10.55
CA ARG A 62 -5.36 -0.49 -11.64
C ARG A 62 -5.95 0.87 -11.27
N ASN A 63 -6.72 0.91 -10.19
CA ASN A 63 -7.42 2.10 -9.71
C ASN A 63 -6.94 2.53 -8.32
N TYR A 64 -5.78 2.02 -7.88
CA TYR A 64 -5.16 2.31 -6.59
C TYR A 64 -4.24 3.52 -6.67
N GLU A 65 -4.50 4.54 -5.85
CA GLU A 65 -3.75 5.80 -5.84
C GLU A 65 -3.86 6.50 -4.48
N SER A 66 -3.16 7.63 -4.32
CA SER A 66 -3.21 8.46 -3.12
C SER A 66 -3.89 9.80 -3.37
N ASP A 67 -4.54 10.33 -2.33
CA ASP A 67 -4.96 11.71 -2.31
C ASP A 67 -3.81 12.65 -1.87
N LYS A 68 -4.04 13.96 -1.94
CA LYS A 68 -3.06 14.97 -1.55
C LYS A 68 -2.67 14.94 -0.06
N GLN A 69 -3.42 14.24 0.79
CA GLN A 69 -3.16 14.09 2.22
C GLN A 69 -2.40 12.79 2.52
N GLY A 70 -2.08 11.98 1.51
CA GLY A 70 -1.39 10.70 1.69
C GLY A 70 -2.31 9.55 2.11
N HIS A 71 -3.63 9.72 2.02
CA HIS A 71 -4.55 8.60 2.18
C HIS A 71 -4.62 7.83 0.87
N TRP A 72 -4.40 6.52 0.94
CA TRP A 72 -4.49 5.65 -0.21
C TRP A 72 -5.89 5.08 -0.34
N PHE A 73 -6.38 5.00 -1.57
CA PHE A 73 -7.70 4.49 -1.90
C PHE A 73 -7.64 3.73 -3.22
N PHE A 74 -8.65 2.91 -3.49
CA PHE A 74 -8.94 2.56 -4.87
C PHE A 74 -10.25 3.22 -5.32
N GLN A 75 -10.28 3.67 -6.57
CA GLN A 75 -11.44 4.33 -7.14
C GLN A 75 -12.44 3.29 -7.67
N ASN A 76 -13.57 3.15 -6.97
CA ASN A 76 -14.66 2.24 -7.33
C ASN A 76 -15.82 3.01 -7.97
N GLY A 77 -15.70 3.27 -9.28
CA GLY A 77 -16.62 4.18 -9.97
C GLY A 77 -16.55 5.58 -9.37
N PRO A 78 -17.65 6.21 -8.91
CA PRO A 78 -17.60 7.52 -8.27
C PRO A 78 -17.09 7.50 -6.82
N GLN A 79 -17.07 6.35 -6.16
CA GLN A 79 -16.74 6.23 -4.75
C GLN A 79 -15.24 5.96 -4.55
N ARG A 80 -14.60 6.67 -3.62
CA ARG A 80 -13.28 6.28 -3.12
C ARG A 80 -13.45 5.29 -1.98
N VAL A 81 -12.71 4.19 -2.04
CA VAL A 81 -12.62 3.23 -0.95
C VAL A 81 -11.22 3.31 -0.37
N TYR A 82 -11.10 3.97 0.77
CA TYR A 82 -9.84 4.18 1.46
C TYR A 82 -9.30 2.88 2.07
N VAL A 83 -7.98 2.74 2.02
CA VAL A 83 -7.25 1.52 2.39
C VAL A 83 -6.58 1.68 3.73
N GLU A 84 -6.85 0.74 4.63
CA GLU A 84 -6.11 0.56 5.87
C GLU A 84 -4.81 -0.18 5.58
N LEU A 85 -3.66 0.44 5.86
CA LEU A 85 -2.34 -0.12 5.57
C LEU A 85 -1.74 -0.75 6.82
N GLU A 86 -1.27 -1.99 6.70
CA GLU A 86 -0.49 -2.62 7.78
C GLU A 86 0.88 -1.95 7.95
N ALA A 87 1.55 -1.63 6.84
CA ALA A 87 2.90 -1.10 6.83
C ALA A 87 3.05 0.16 5.95
N THR A 88 3.02 -0.03 4.63
CA THR A 88 3.26 1.01 3.62
C THR A 88 2.28 0.85 2.46
N PRO A 89 2.09 1.89 1.63
CA PRO A 89 1.16 1.83 0.50
C PRO A 89 1.60 0.90 -0.62
N TRP A 90 2.90 0.81 -0.85
CA TRP A 90 3.46 -0.18 -1.75
C TRP A 90 4.09 -1.33 -0.97
N VAL A 91 3.95 -2.54 -1.50
CA VAL A 91 4.80 -3.69 -1.19
C VAL A 91 5.58 -4.03 -2.45
N TRP A 92 6.90 -3.99 -2.36
CA TRP A 92 7.83 -4.21 -3.45
C TRP A 92 8.30 -5.65 -3.47
N ARG A 93 8.28 -6.24 -4.66
CA ARG A 93 8.84 -7.53 -5.01
C ARG A 93 10.10 -7.34 -5.83
N LEU A 94 11.12 -8.13 -5.53
CA LEU A 94 12.31 -8.22 -6.37
C LEU A 94 12.14 -9.41 -7.31
N GLN A 95 12.31 -9.15 -8.59
CA GLN A 95 12.21 -10.18 -9.62
C GLN A 95 13.58 -10.86 -9.82
N PRO A 96 13.61 -12.08 -10.38
CA PRO A 96 14.86 -12.78 -10.67
C PRO A 96 15.80 -12.02 -11.61
N ASP A 97 15.27 -11.15 -12.47
CA ASP A 97 16.04 -10.29 -13.37
C ASP A 97 16.55 -8.99 -12.73
N GLY A 98 16.28 -8.80 -11.43
CA GLY A 98 16.65 -7.62 -10.65
C GLY A 98 15.68 -6.45 -10.79
N SER A 99 14.59 -6.58 -11.56
CA SER A 99 13.56 -5.55 -11.62
C SER A 99 12.74 -5.49 -10.32
N ILE A 100 12.22 -4.30 -10.02
CA ILE A 100 11.36 -4.06 -8.86
C ILE A 100 9.92 -3.93 -9.35
N GLN A 101 9.01 -4.66 -8.71
CA GLN A 101 7.59 -4.67 -9.05
C GLN A 101 6.73 -4.50 -7.80
N SER A 102 5.67 -3.70 -7.85
CA SER A 102 4.70 -3.58 -6.76
C SER A 102 3.78 -4.80 -6.67
N HIS A 103 3.09 -4.94 -5.54
CA HIS A 103 1.97 -5.88 -5.37
C HIS A 103 0.82 -5.71 -6.38
N THR A 104 0.74 -4.59 -7.11
CA THR A 104 -0.24 -4.38 -8.19
C THR A 104 0.32 -4.68 -9.59
N GLY A 105 1.60 -5.09 -9.68
CA GLY A 105 2.28 -5.41 -10.93
C GLY A 105 3.00 -4.23 -11.59
N ALA A 106 2.93 -3.03 -11.02
CA ALA A 106 3.60 -1.85 -11.56
C ALA A 106 5.13 -1.96 -11.34
N ILE A 107 5.90 -1.78 -12.41
CA ILE A 107 7.37 -1.76 -12.38
C ILE A 107 7.82 -0.39 -11.84
N ALA A 108 8.92 -0.40 -11.07
CA ALA A 108 9.50 0.81 -10.51
C ALA A 108 11.04 0.77 -10.54
N ARG A 109 11.66 1.94 -10.43
CA ARG A 109 13.10 2.13 -10.27
C ARG A 109 13.40 2.67 -8.87
N MET A 110 14.20 1.93 -8.12
CA MET A 110 14.68 2.40 -6.82
C MET A 110 15.48 3.70 -6.95
N GLN A 111 15.13 4.66 -6.10
CA GLN A 111 15.90 5.89 -5.87
C GLN A 111 16.72 5.78 -4.60
N ARG A 112 16.14 5.18 -3.54
CA ARG A 112 16.78 4.98 -2.24
C ARG A 112 16.29 3.68 -1.61
N CYS A 113 17.12 3.08 -0.77
CA CYS A 113 16.70 2.03 0.16
C CYS A 113 16.83 2.52 1.61
N ILE A 114 15.92 2.06 2.46
CA ILE A 114 15.78 2.47 3.85
C ILE A 114 15.65 1.21 4.69
N VAL A 115 16.27 1.17 5.86
CA VAL A 115 16.07 0.12 6.85
C VAL A 115 15.58 0.74 8.14
N ASP A 116 14.65 0.05 8.82
CA ASP A 116 14.19 0.47 10.14
C ASP A 116 14.89 -0.31 11.27
N GLU A 117 14.61 0.07 12.52
CA GLU A 117 15.14 -0.55 13.73
C GLU A 117 14.74 -2.03 13.91
N HIS A 118 13.81 -2.53 13.09
CA HIS A 118 13.36 -3.93 13.08
C HIS A 118 14.00 -4.73 11.93
N GLY A 119 14.89 -4.13 11.15
CA GLY A 119 15.52 -4.77 9.99
C GLY A 119 14.60 -4.91 8.78
N ARG A 120 13.47 -4.19 8.75
CA ARG A 120 12.61 -4.16 7.55
C ARG A 120 13.23 -3.24 6.53
N LEU A 121 13.31 -3.73 5.29
CA LEU A 121 13.84 -2.98 4.16
C LEU A 121 12.70 -2.32 3.38
N TYR A 122 12.88 -1.07 3.00
CA TYR A 122 11.93 -0.29 2.22
C TYR A 122 12.62 0.34 1.02
N LEU A 123 11.87 0.55 -0.06
CA LEU A 123 12.33 1.26 -1.25
C LEU A 123 11.52 2.53 -1.44
N ASP A 124 12.24 3.64 -1.66
CA ASP A 124 11.71 4.87 -2.22
C ASP A 124 11.92 4.81 -3.74
N THR A 125 10.84 4.90 -4.50
CA THR A 125 10.83 4.77 -5.95
C THR A 125 10.11 5.96 -6.59
N GLU A 126 10.20 6.11 -7.90
CA GLU A 126 9.41 7.09 -8.64
C GLU A 126 7.89 6.88 -8.54
N GLN A 127 7.44 5.68 -8.15
CA GLN A 127 6.03 5.36 -7.91
C GLN A 127 5.61 5.62 -6.45
N GLY A 128 6.58 5.76 -5.54
CA GLY A 128 6.36 6.00 -4.12
C GLY A 128 7.10 5.03 -3.20
N PHE A 129 6.84 5.18 -1.90
CA PHE A 129 7.51 4.45 -0.83
C PHE A 129 6.82 3.12 -0.49
N GLY A 130 7.60 2.07 -0.26
CA GLY A 130 7.05 0.75 0.05
C GLY A 130 8.01 -0.21 0.74
N LEU A 131 7.44 -1.20 1.42
CA LEU A 131 8.14 -2.29 2.10
C LEU A 131 8.59 -3.34 1.08
N VAL A 132 9.84 -3.80 1.18
CA VAL A 132 10.30 -4.99 0.45
C VAL A 132 9.68 -6.22 1.08
N HIS A 133 9.07 -7.06 0.25
CA HIS A 133 8.42 -8.27 0.69
C HIS A 133 9.40 -9.21 1.41
N THR A 134 8.94 -9.85 2.49
CA THR A 134 9.81 -10.67 3.35
C THR A 134 10.53 -11.82 2.64
N GLN A 135 9.95 -12.36 1.55
CA GLN A 135 10.57 -13.43 0.76
C GLN A 135 11.75 -12.95 -0.09
N ASP A 136 11.85 -11.65 -0.32
CA ASP A 136 12.82 -11.05 -1.23
C ASP A 136 13.95 -10.35 -0.46
N VAL A 137 13.90 -10.38 0.88
CA VAL A 137 14.92 -9.78 1.77
C VAL A 137 16.29 -10.41 1.56
N LEU A 138 16.36 -11.72 1.29
CA LEU A 138 17.65 -12.39 1.04
C LEU A 138 18.31 -11.86 -0.23
N GLN A 139 17.56 -11.73 -1.33
CA GLN A 139 18.07 -11.15 -2.57
C GLN A 139 18.49 -9.69 -2.36
N ALA A 140 17.74 -8.93 -1.57
CA ALA A 140 18.10 -7.56 -1.25
C ALA A 140 19.37 -7.47 -0.37
N ALA A 141 19.57 -8.42 0.55
CA ALA A 141 20.76 -8.48 1.38
C ALA A 141 22.03 -8.67 0.54
N ASP A 142 21.99 -9.55 -0.48
CA ASP A 142 23.11 -9.73 -1.41
C ASP A 142 23.48 -8.42 -2.13
N LEU A 143 22.49 -7.61 -2.50
CA LEU A 143 22.70 -6.29 -3.12
C LEU A 143 23.29 -5.28 -2.14
N ILE A 144 22.95 -5.37 -0.86
CA ILE A 144 23.50 -4.52 0.20
C ILE A 144 24.94 -4.91 0.52
N GLU A 145 25.20 -6.21 0.71
CA GLU A 145 26.54 -6.74 1.03
C GLU A 145 27.55 -6.49 -0.10
N SER A 146 27.10 -6.52 -1.35
CA SER A 146 27.91 -6.16 -2.52
C SER A 146 28.12 -4.65 -2.69
N GLY A 147 27.50 -3.82 -1.85
CA GLY A 147 27.59 -2.35 -1.91
C GLY A 147 26.80 -1.71 -3.05
N LEU A 148 25.98 -2.47 -3.78
CA LEU A 148 25.10 -1.93 -4.81
C LEU A 148 23.96 -1.12 -4.21
N TRP A 149 23.44 -1.56 -3.07
CA TRP A 149 22.40 -0.88 -2.30
C TRP A 149 23.02 -0.37 -0.99
N VAL A 150 22.77 0.90 -0.65
CA VAL A 150 23.29 1.53 0.57
C VAL A 150 22.12 2.05 1.40
N PRO A 151 21.60 1.26 2.36
CA PRO A 151 20.43 1.62 3.15
C PRO A 151 20.69 2.81 4.06
N GLN A 152 19.68 3.67 4.19
CA GLN A 152 19.61 4.70 5.22
C GLN A 152 18.79 4.19 6.41
N GLU A 153 19.28 4.37 7.63
CA GLU A 153 18.52 4.04 8.83
C GLU A 153 17.46 5.12 9.10
N VAL A 154 16.21 4.71 9.24
CA VAL A 154 15.09 5.59 9.60
C VAL A 154 14.13 4.85 10.52
N PRO A 155 13.78 5.40 11.70
CA PRO A 155 12.83 4.76 12.59
C PRO A 155 11.47 4.52 11.92
N ALA A 156 10.87 3.35 12.15
CA ALA A 156 9.59 2.96 11.57
C ALA A 156 8.46 3.97 11.88
N SER A 157 8.54 4.63 13.04
CA SER A 157 7.60 5.65 13.48
C SER A 157 7.65 6.95 12.65
N GLU A 158 8.78 7.26 12.01
CA GLU A 158 8.98 8.46 11.20
C GLU A 158 8.56 8.28 9.74
N LEU A 159 8.48 7.03 9.26
CA LEU A 159 8.22 6.71 7.85
C LEU A 159 6.92 7.34 7.31
N PRO A 160 5.75 7.26 8.01
CA PRO A 160 4.51 7.86 7.51
C PRO A 160 4.63 9.37 7.27
N MET A 161 5.27 10.08 8.20
CA MET A 161 5.46 11.53 8.09
C MET A 161 6.48 11.87 7.00
N ARG A 162 7.60 11.14 6.94
CA ARG A 162 8.69 11.41 6.00
C ARG A 162 8.31 11.12 4.54
N PHE A 163 7.49 10.10 4.31
CA PHE A 163 7.09 9.66 2.97
C PHE A 163 5.63 9.98 2.63
N GLY A 164 4.93 10.70 3.50
CA GLY A 164 3.62 11.29 3.20
C GLY A 164 2.50 10.28 2.99
N TYR A 165 2.36 9.30 3.88
CA TYR A 165 1.26 8.34 3.83
C TYR A 165 0.56 8.16 5.19
N VAL A 166 -0.72 7.81 5.16
CA VAL A 166 -1.55 7.57 6.35
C VAL A 166 -1.90 6.09 6.43
N ARG A 167 -1.54 5.44 7.55
CA ARG A 167 -1.82 4.00 7.75
C ARG A 167 -3.29 3.70 7.97
N SER A 168 -4.01 4.54 8.71
CA SER A 168 -5.44 4.36 8.97
C SER A 168 -6.22 5.61 8.60
N PRO A 169 -6.71 5.72 7.35
CA PRO A 169 -7.64 6.78 6.96
C PRO A 169 -8.90 6.80 7.84
N GLN A 170 -9.40 5.64 8.31
CA GLN A 170 -10.56 5.59 9.20
C GLN A 170 -10.30 6.31 10.53
N GLN A 171 -9.15 6.09 11.16
CA GLN A 171 -8.78 6.77 12.41
C GLN A 171 -8.46 8.25 12.17
N ALA A 172 -7.79 8.58 11.08
CA ALA A 172 -7.47 9.96 10.73
C ALA A 172 -8.72 10.80 10.44
N ASN A 173 -9.77 10.20 9.87
CA ASN A 173 -11.04 10.88 9.60
C ASN A 173 -11.88 11.11 10.86
N GLY A 174 -11.83 10.20 11.85
CA GLY A 174 -12.54 10.34 13.12
C GLY A 174 -11.93 11.37 14.09
N LEU A 175 -10.75 11.91 13.76
CA LEU A 175 -10.05 12.94 14.53
C LEU A 175 -10.33 14.38 14.04
N LYS A 176 -11.19 14.54 13.02
CA LYS A 176 -11.68 15.84 12.52
C LYS A 176 -13.04 16.18 13.15
#